data_AF-A0AA92LZK5-F1
#
_entry.id   AF-A0AA92LZK5-F1
#
_cell.length_a   1.000
_cell.length_b   1.000
_cell.length_c   1.000
_cell.angle_alpha   90.00
_cell.angle_beta   90.00
_cell.angle_gamma   90.00
#
_symmetry.space_group_name_H-M   'P 1'
#
loop_
_entity.id
_entity.type
_entity.pdbx_description
1 polymer ?
#
loop_
_entity_poly.entity_id
_entity_poly.type
_entity_poly.pdbx_seq_one_letter_code
_entity_poly.pdbx_strand_id
1 'polypeptide(L)'
;MSQVIRISDEIYRRLENHAVGFDTPQNIIEKLLDFYENSDGSPNQLVEASTPLKEAIHLDIIYYPNDIQFKTDLLACKEAYIKLTKTDGTSEIKHWNASRFTEESSVNGNLRSGFLRDWRKKGICKAELSAYVEALA
;
A
#
# COMPACT_ATOMS: atom_id res chain seq x y z
N MET A 1 -17.28 -26.50 -30.68
CA MET A 1 -15.96 -27.11 -30.93
C MET A 1 -15.04 -26.65 -29.80
N SER A 2 -14.41 -27.54 -29.06
CA SER A 2 -13.40 -27.17 -28.06
C SER A 2 -12.09 -26.84 -28.78
N GLN A 3 -11.54 -25.65 -28.53
CA GLN A 3 -10.24 -25.25 -29.06
C GLN A 3 -9.16 -25.64 -28.04
N VAL A 4 -8.08 -26.27 -28.50
CA VAL A 4 -6.94 -26.65 -27.65
C VAL A 4 -5.86 -25.59 -27.79
N ILE A 5 -5.59 -24.87 -26.71
CA ILE A 5 -4.51 -23.88 -26.64
C ILE A 5 -3.30 -24.56 -25.99
N ARG A 6 -2.16 -24.54 -26.67
CA ARG A 6 -0.88 -25.05 -26.13
C ARG A 6 -0.05 -23.85 -25.68
N ILE A 7 0.40 -23.90 -24.43
CA ILE A 7 1.32 -22.92 -23.84
C ILE A 7 2.58 -23.64 -23.37
N SER A 8 3.67 -22.90 -23.18
CA SER A 8 4.91 -23.48 -22.65
C SER A 8 4.78 -23.80 -21.16
N ASP A 9 5.56 -24.78 -20.70
CA ASP A 9 5.59 -25.19 -19.28
C ASP A 9 5.97 -24.04 -18.35
N GLU A 10 6.80 -23.11 -18.83
CA GLU A 10 7.18 -21.91 -18.07
C GLU A 10 5.98 -20.99 -17.82
N ILE A 11 5.16 -20.75 -18.85
CA ILE A 11 3.95 -19.91 -18.72
C ILE A 11 2.94 -20.61 -17.80
N TYR A 12 2.80 -21.93 -17.93
CA TYR A 12 1.92 -22.71 -17.06
C TYR A 12 2.34 -22.63 -15.59
N ARG A 13 3.63 -22.81 -15.27
CA ARG A 13 4.16 -22.66 -13.91
C ARG A 13 3.97 -21.26 -13.33
N ARG A 14 4.16 -20.23 -14.15
CA ARG A 14 3.88 -18.84 -13.73
C ARG A 14 2.42 -18.67 -13.35
N LEU A 15 1.51 -19.27 -14.12
CA LEU A 15 0.07 -19.25 -13.86
C LEU A 15 -0.26 -19.97 -12.54
N GLU A 16 0.35 -21.12 -12.27
CA GLU A 16 0.20 -21.86 -11.01
C GLU A 16 0.66 -21.08 -9.78
N ASN A 17 1.76 -20.31 -9.87
CA ASN A 17 2.23 -19.48 -8.76
C ASN A 17 1.24 -18.37 -8.36
N HIS A 18 0.33 -18.00 -9.26
CA HIS A 18 -0.73 -17.04 -8.99
C HIS A 18 -2.02 -17.71 -8.48
N ALA A 19 -2.08 -19.04 -8.45
CA ALA A 19 -3.19 -19.79 -7.88
C ALA A 19 -3.12 -19.76 -6.35
N VAL A 20 -4.24 -19.48 -5.67
CA VAL A 20 -4.35 -19.59 -4.21
C VAL A 20 -5.39 -20.63 -3.85
N GLY A 21 -4.96 -21.70 -3.15
CA GLY A 21 -5.85 -22.75 -2.66
C GLY A 21 -6.37 -23.67 -3.77
N PHE A 22 -7.68 -23.65 -4.03
CA PHE A 22 -8.37 -24.54 -4.99
C PHE A 22 -8.61 -23.88 -6.36
N ASP A 23 -7.91 -22.79 -6.67
CA ASP A 23 -8.02 -22.13 -7.98
C ASP A 23 -7.57 -23.08 -9.09
N THR A 24 -8.43 -23.27 -10.09
CA THR A 24 -8.10 -24.03 -11.29
C THR A 24 -7.36 -23.13 -12.29
N PRO A 25 -6.55 -23.70 -13.21
CA PRO A 25 -5.92 -22.92 -14.27
C PRO A 25 -6.93 -22.10 -15.09
N GLN A 26 -8.15 -22.61 -15.27
CA GLN A 26 -9.23 -21.89 -15.95
C GLN A 26 -9.62 -20.62 -15.19
N ASN A 27 -9.84 -20.69 -13.88
CA ASN A 27 -10.21 -19.53 -13.06
C ASN A 27 -9.15 -18.42 -13.09
N ILE A 28 -7.87 -18.80 -13.22
CA ILE A 28 -6.76 -17.83 -13.27
C ILE A 28 -6.71 -17.16 -14.64
N ILE A 29 -6.97 -17.92 -15.71
CA ILE A 29 -7.09 -17.36 -17.07
C ILE A 29 -8.28 -16.40 -17.13
N GLU A 30 -9.43 -16.75 -16.54
CA GLU A 30 -10.60 -15.87 -16.46
C GLU A 30 -10.27 -14.58 -15.70
N LYS A 31 -9.61 -14.65 -14.53
CA LYS A 31 -9.15 -13.46 -13.79
C LYS A 31 -8.19 -12.58 -14.60
N LEU A 32 -7.34 -13.18 -15.43
CA LEU A 32 -6.39 -12.47 -16.27
C LEU A 32 -7.08 -11.80 -17.46
N LEU A 33 -8.07 -12.47 -18.05
CA LEU A 33 -8.93 -11.89 -19.09
C LEU A 33 -9.75 -10.74 -18.51
N ASP A 34 -10.42 -10.93 -17.37
CA ASP A 34 -11.14 -9.87 -16.67
C ASP A 34 -10.23 -8.69 -16.37
N PHE A 35 -8.98 -8.93 -15.96
CA PHE A 35 -8.02 -7.85 -15.76
C PHE A 35 -7.84 -7.03 -17.05
N TYR A 36 -7.54 -7.66 -18.19
CA TYR A 36 -7.28 -6.97 -19.46
C TYR A 36 -8.54 -6.48 -20.21
N GLU A 37 -9.71 -7.05 -19.94
CA GLU A 37 -10.98 -6.63 -20.55
C GLU A 37 -11.59 -5.46 -19.77
N ASN A 38 -11.41 -5.42 -18.44
CA ASN A 38 -11.82 -4.30 -17.60
C ASN A 38 -10.76 -3.20 -17.49
N SER A 39 -9.50 -3.46 -17.88
CA SER A 39 -8.50 -2.42 -18.13
C SER A 39 -8.41 -2.18 -19.63
N ASP A 40 -9.15 -1.17 -20.09
CA ASP A 40 -9.26 -0.73 -21.49
C ASP A 40 -7.89 -0.81 -22.20
N GLY A 41 -7.71 -1.85 -23.02
CA GLY A 41 -6.45 -2.54 -23.37
C GLY A 41 -5.28 -1.68 -23.85
N SER A 42 -4.71 -0.87 -22.96
CA SER A 42 -3.53 -0.06 -23.20
C SER A 42 -2.40 -0.54 -22.27
N PRO A 43 -1.32 -1.13 -22.81
CA PRO A 43 -0.14 -1.50 -22.03
C PRO A 43 0.61 -0.29 -21.45
N ASN A 44 0.14 0.95 -21.66
CA ASN A 44 0.93 2.16 -21.46
C ASN A 44 0.18 3.36 -20.86
N GLN A 45 -0.99 3.16 -20.26
CA GLN A 45 -1.56 4.20 -19.40
C GLN A 45 -1.16 3.95 -17.96
N LEU A 46 -0.33 4.86 -17.44
CA LEU A 46 -0.30 5.24 -16.04
C LEU A 46 -1.76 5.40 -15.59
N VAL A 47 -2.29 4.38 -14.94
CA VAL A 47 -3.69 4.34 -14.56
C VAL A 47 -3.87 5.28 -13.36
N GLU A 48 -4.09 6.56 -13.65
CA GLU A 48 -5.00 7.38 -12.86
C GLU A 48 -6.42 6.83 -13.08
N ALA A 49 -6.69 5.62 -12.58
CA ALA A 49 -8.02 5.05 -12.55
C ALA A 49 -8.54 5.08 -11.13
N SER A 50 -9.64 5.81 -11.00
CA SER A 50 -10.69 5.65 -10.02
C SER A 50 -11.21 4.20 -9.97
N THR A 51 -10.38 3.26 -9.50
CA THR A 51 -10.87 2.04 -8.87
C THR A 51 -11.30 2.42 -7.45
N PRO A 52 -12.45 1.94 -6.95
CA PRO A 52 -12.74 2.08 -5.53
C PRO A 52 -11.60 1.43 -4.75
N LEU A 53 -10.83 2.23 -4.02
CA LEU A 53 -9.70 1.79 -3.21
C LEU A 53 -10.08 0.52 -2.46
N LYS A 54 -9.45 -0.61 -2.82
CA LYS A 54 -9.70 -1.88 -2.16
C LYS A 54 -9.31 -1.70 -0.70
N GLU A 55 -10.25 -1.95 0.21
CA GLU A 55 -10.03 -1.71 1.63
C GLU A 55 -8.75 -2.42 2.11
N ALA A 56 -7.95 -1.72 2.90
CA ALA A 56 -6.74 -2.30 3.45
C ALA A 56 -7.08 -3.26 4.60
N ILE A 57 -6.57 -4.49 4.52
CA ILE A 57 -6.80 -5.54 5.53
C ILE A 57 -5.76 -5.42 6.67
N HIS A 58 -4.58 -4.92 6.35
CA HIS A 58 -3.44 -4.76 7.25
C HIS A 58 -2.91 -3.33 7.20
N LEU A 59 -2.31 -2.87 8.30
CA LEU A 59 -1.61 -1.59 8.40
C LEU A 59 -0.25 -1.80 9.07
N ASP A 60 0.81 -1.66 8.29
CA ASP A 60 2.19 -1.61 8.77
C ASP A 60 2.56 -0.19 9.19
N ILE A 61 3.13 -0.02 10.38
CA ILE A 61 3.67 1.27 10.85
C ILE A 61 5.17 1.10 11.11
N ILE A 62 5.99 1.84 10.37
CA ILE A 62 7.44 1.79 10.44
C ILE A 62 7.97 3.16 10.86
N TYR A 63 8.86 3.17 11.84
CA TYR A 63 9.51 4.37 12.34
C TYR A 63 10.98 4.35 11.93
N TYR A 64 11.44 5.42 11.31
CA TYR A 64 12.84 5.62 10.96
C TYR A 64 13.48 6.67 11.88
N PRO A 65 14.65 6.38 12.47
CA PRO A 65 15.40 5.12 12.34
C PRO A 65 14.85 3.97 13.19
N ASN A 66 14.09 4.27 14.25
CA ASN A 66 13.32 3.33 15.07
C ASN A 66 12.27 4.13 15.88
N ASP A 67 11.39 3.46 16.61
CA ASP A 67 10.28 4.06 17.34
C ASP A 67 10.73 5.00 18.48
N ILE A 68 11.74 4.57 19.25
CA ILE A 68 12.27 5.33 20.40
C ILE A 68 12.93 6.62 19.89
N GLN A 69 13.82 6.51 18.90
CA GLN A 69 14.54 7.65 18.36
C GLN A 69 13.59 8.60 17.64
N PHE A 70 12.64 8.08 16.85
CA PHE A 70 11.62 8.89 16.21
C PHE A 70 10.83 9.73 17.22
N LYS A 71 10.43 9.15 18.37
CA LYS A 71 9.70 9.91 19.40
C LYS A 71 10.57 11.03 19.99
N THR A 72 11.85 10.74 20.25
CA THR A 72 12.81 11.74 20.75
C THR A 72 12.99 12.89 19.75
N ASP A 73 13.16 12.57 18.47
CA ASP A 73 13.36 13.56 17.42
C ASP A 73 12.09 14.40 17.21
N LEU A 74 10.91 13.77 17.23
CA LEU A 74 9.61 14.45 17.17
C LEU A 74 9.42 15.42 18.35
N LEU A 75 9.88 15.04 19.55
CA LEU A 75 9.82 15.89 20.73
C LEU A 75 10.73 17.12 20.61
N ALA A 76 11.90 16.97 20.02
CA ALA A 76 12.88 18.03 19.86
C ALA A 76 12.52 18.99 18.71
N CYS A 77 12.27 18.45 17.51
CA CYS A 77 12.04 19.21 16.30
C CYS A 77 10.59 19.69 16.15
N LYS A 78 9.64 19.03 16.81
CA LYS A 78 8.18 19.30 16.69
C LYS A 78 7.64 19.20 15.27
N GLU A 79 8.35 18.52 14.38
CA GLU A 79 8.00 18.31 12.99
C GLU A 79 8.38 16.88 12.58
N ALA A 80 7.59 16.28 11.69
CA ALA A 80 7.88 14.98 11.10
C ALA A 80 7.18 14.84 9.74
N TYR A 81 7.55 13.80 9.03
CA TYR A 81 6.97 13.42 7.74
C TYR A 81 6.39 12.01 7.85
N ILE A 82 5.30 11.78 7.12
CA ILE A 82 4.66 10.47 7.02
C ILE A 82 4.43 10.12 5.56
N LYS A 83 5.01 9.00 5.12
CA LYS A 83 4.75 8.39 3.81
C LYS A 83 3.64 7.35 3.99
N LEU A 84 2.53 7.56 3.32
CA LEU A 84 1.37 6.67 3.33
C LEU A 84 1.33 5.92 2.01
N THR A 85 1.47 4.61 2.06
CA THR A 85 1.29 3.73 0.89
C THR A 85 -0.07 3.08 0.93
N LYS A 86 -0.77 3.10 -0.21
CA LYS A 86 -2.09 2.53 -0.39
C LYS A 86 -2.04 1.18 -1.10
N THR A 87 -3.17 0.47 -1.07
CA THR A 87 -3.36 -0.84 -1.71
C THR A 87 -3.23 -0.80 -3.24
N ASP A 88 -3.38 0.36 -3.86
CA ASP A 88 -3.13 0.62 -5.29
C ASP A 88 -1.63 0.84 -5.62
N GLY A 89 -0.76 0.79 -4.61
CA GLY A 89 0.68 1.05 -4.76
C GLY A 89 1.06 2.53 -4.74
N THR A 90 0.09 3.45 -4.76
CA THR A 90 0.38 4.89 -4.65
C THR A 90 0.93 5.21 -3.28
N SER A 91 1.85 6.18 -3.25
CA SER A 91 2.42 6.69 -2.00
C SER A 91 2.36 8.22 -1.98
N GLU A 92 1.96 8.77 -0.84
CA GLU A 92 1.96 10.22 -0.59
C GLU A 92 2.76 10.53 0.66
N ILE A 93 3.58 11.59 0.62
CA ILE A 93 4.29 12.11 1.80
C ILE A 93 3.53 13.31 2.33
N LYS A 94 3.21 13.31 3.62
CA LYS A 94 2.56 14.42 4.32
C LYS A 94 3.48 14.97 5.40
N HIS A 95 3.45 16.29 5.54
CA HIS A 95 4.11 16.98 6.64
C HIS A 95 3.21 16.94 7.89
N TRP A 96 3.81 16.63 9.03
CA TRP A 96 3.19 16.62 10.35
C TRP A 96 3.81 17.71 11.23
N ASN A 97 3.06 18.79 11.43
CA ASN A 97 3.37 19.76 12.48
C ASN A 97 2.92 19.19 13.84
N ALA A 98 3.89 18.92 14.70
CA ALA A 98 3.72 18.35 16.03
C ALA A 98 4.07 19.37 17.13
N SER A 99 3.82 20.66 16.90
CA SER A 99 4.08 21.76 17.85
C SER A 99 3.51 21.54 19.26
N ARG A 100 2.41 20.80 19.38
CA ARG A 100 1.75 20.47 20.66
C ARG A 100 2.14 19.11 21.24
N PHE A 101 3.06 18.38 20.61
CA PHE A 101 3.47 17.06 21.06
C PHE A 101 4.35 17.17 22.32
N THR A 102 3.99 16.45 23.37
CA THR A 102 4.68 16.43 24.68
C THR A 102 5.19 15.04 25.02
N GLU A 103 5.94 14.89 26.11
CA GLU A 103 6.49 13.58 26.52
C GLU A 103 5.41 12.53 26.79
N GLU A 104 4.27 12.98 27.32
CA GLU A 104 3.07 12.18 27.61
C GLU A 104 2.26 11.87 26.34
N SER A 105 2.55 12.55 25.23
CA SER A 105 1.85 12.33 23.97
C SER A 105 2.17 10.97 23.38
N SER A 106 1.14 10.30 22.86
CA SER A 106 1.27 9.02 22.16
C SER A 106 1.39 9.25 20.66
N VAL A 107 2.50 8.80 20.06
CA VAL A 107 2.69 8.82 18.59
C VAL A 107 1.55 8.06 17.92
N ASN A 108 1.35 6.79 18.31
CA ASN A 108 0.29 5.94 17.74
C ASN A 108 -1.12 6.54 17.91
N GLY A 109 -1.39 7.17 19.06
CA GLY A 109 -2.65 7.87 19.30
C GLY A 109 -2.89 9.00 18.31
N ASN A 110 -1.88 9.87 18.12
CA ASN A 110 -1.94 10.97 17.16
C ASN A 110 -2.08 10.49 15.72
N LEU A 111 -1.40 9.41 15.35
CA LEU A 111 -1.50 8.84 14.00
C LEU A 111 -2.91 8.30 13.72
N ARG A 112 -3.48 7.54 14.65
CA ARG A 112 -4.80 6.90 14.47
C ARG A 112 -5.97 7.88 14.55
N SER A 113 -5.82 8.99 15.28
CA SER A 113 -6.81 10.06 15.29
C SER A 113 -6.64 11.06 14.12
N GLY A 114 -5.44 11.10 13.52
CA GLY A 114 -5.08 11.97 12.40
C GLY A 114 -4.91 11.23 11.07
N PHE A 115 -3.66 11.08 10.62
CA PHE A 115 -3.32 10.58 9.28
C PHE A 115 -3.90 9.20 8.96
N LEU A 116 -3.91 8.30 9.94
CA LEU A 116 -4.39 6.93 9.83
C LEU A 116 -5.86 6.79 10.27
N ARG A 117 -6.58 7.90 10.46
CA ARG A 117 -8.02 7.84 10.68
C ARG A 117 -8.71 7.24 9.46
N ASP A 118 -9.58 6.25 9.69
CA ASP A 118 -10.29 5.52 8.63
C ASP A 118 -9.34 4.90 7.58
N TRP A 119 -8.11 4.55 7.97
CA TRP A 119 -7.05 4.03 7.08
C TRP A 119 -7.53 2.87 6.20
N ARG A 120 -8.36 1.97 6.76
CA ARG A 120 -8.94 0.83 6.06
C ARG A 120 -9.78 1.25 4.85
N LYS A 121 -10.69 2.22 5.05
CA LYS A 121 -11.54 2.77 3.98
C LYS A 121 -10.74 3.59 2.97
N LYS A 122 -9.65 4.22 3.43
CA LYS A 122 -8.70 4.95 2.58
C LYS A 122 -7.74 4.02 1.82
N GLY A 123 -7.82 2.71 2.05
CA GLY A 123 -6.91 1.72 1.47
C GLY A 123 -5.45 1.90 1.87
N ILE A 124 -5.15 2.56 2.99
CA ILE A 124 -3.76 2.75 3.46
C ILE A 124 -3.27 1.43 4.06
N CYS A 125 -2.24 0.81 3.49
CA CYS A 125 -1.69 -0.45 3.99
C CYS A 125 -0.35 -0.30 4.72
N LYS A 126 0.35 0.83 4.53
CA LYS A 126 1.65 1.09 5.17
C LYS A 126 1.83 2.57 5.47
N ALA A 127 2.43 2.85 6.61
CA ALA A 127 2.76 4.18 7.08
C ALA A 127 4.23 4.21 7.56
N GLU A 128 5.04 5.04 6.93
CA GLU A 128 6.46 5.20 7.24
C GLU A 128 6.70 6.60 7.80
N LEU A 129 7.41 6.70 8.92
CA LEU A 129 7.57 7.96 9.65
C LEU A 129 9.03 8.30 9.87
N SER A 130 9.37 9.57 9.70
CA SER A 130 10.68 10.11 10.06
C SER A 130 10.61 11.60 10.39
N ALA A 131 11.55 12.10 11.19
CA ALA A 131 11.74 13.53 11.37
C ALA A 131 12.34 14.21 10.11
N TYR A 132 12.93 13.43 9.21
CA TYR A 132 13.61 13.92 8.00
C TYR A 132 12.96 13.32 6.75
N VAL A 133 12.68 14.17 5.75
CA VAL A 133 11.97 13.73 4.53
C VAL A 133 12.82 12.77 3.69
N GLU A 134 14.13 12.91 3.74
CA GLU A 134 15.10 12.12 2.98
C GLU A 134 15.09 10.65 3.39
N ALA A 135 14.71 10.34 4.64
CA ALA A 135 14.57 8.97 5.11
C ALA A 135 13.33 8.25 4.55
N LEU A 136 12.43 8.99 3.88
CA LEU A 136 11.19 8.46 3.30
C LEU A 136 11.22 8.45 1.76
N ALA A 137 12.31 8.90 1.13
CA ALA A 137 12.48 8.88 -0.32
C ALA A 137 12.47 7.44 -0.85
#